data_AF-A0A6B3SW74-F1
#
_entry.id   AF-A0A6B3SW74-F1
#
_cell.length_a   1.000
_cell.length_b   1.000
_cell.length_c   1.000
_cell.angle_alpha   90.00
_cell.angle_beta   90.00
_cell.angle_gamma   90.00
#
_symmetry.space_group_name_H-M   'P 1'
#
loop_
_entity.id
_entity.type
_entity.pdbx_description
1 polymer ?
#
loop_
_entity_poly.entity_id
_entity_poly.type
_entity_poly.pdbx_seq_one_letter_code
_entity_poly.pdbx_strand_id
1 'polypeptide(L)'
;MSLTKAVFQWDDPLLLDQQLTGEERMVRDAAQAYCQDKLQPRVLEAFRNETTDPSIFREMGELGLLGPTIPEQYGGPGLNYVSYGLIAREVERVDSGYRSMMSVQS
;
A
#
# COMPACT_ATOMS: atom_id res chain seq x y z
N MET A 1 18.86 -19.54 -34.02
CA MET A 1 18.15 -19.32 -32.74
C MET A 1 17.45 -17.98 -32.83
N SER A 2 16.12 -17.96 -32.79
CA SER A 2 15.35 -16.71 -32.81
C SER A 2 15.50 -16.04 -31.45
N LEU A 3 16.07 -14.84 -31.42
CA LEU A 3 16.13 -14.02 -30.20
C LEU A 3 14.72 -13.54 -29.90
N THR A 4 14.10 -14.08 -28.85
CA THR A 4 12.84 -13.56 -28.33
C THR A 4 13.07 -12.12 -27.89
N LYS A 5 12.37 -11.18 -28.51
CA LYS A 5 12.44 -9.76 -28.17
C LYS A 5 11.84 -9.56 -26.78
N ALA A 6 12.49 -8.77 -25.93
CA ALA A 6 11.93 -8.38 -24.63
C ALA A 6 10.57 -7.69 -24.84
N VAL A 7 9.59 -8.04 -24.00
CA VAL A 7 8.25 -7.44 -24.02
C VAL A 7 8.31 -6.14 -23.23
N PHE A 8 7.85 -5.04 -23.84
CA PHE A 8 7.75 -3.75 -23.18
C PHE A 8 6.44 -3.67 -22.38
N GLN A 9 6.53 -3.28 -21.11
CA GLN A 9 5.39 -3.07 -20.23
C GLN A 9 5.18 -1.57 -20.01
N TRP A 10 4.09 -1.00 -20.50
CA TRP A 10 3.90 0.46 -20.56
C TRP A 10 3.61 1.10 -19.20
N ASP A 11 2.98 0.35 -18.29
CA ASP A 11 2.61 0.75 -16.93
C ASP A 11 3.72 0.48 -15.91
N ASP A 12 4.77 -0.26 -16.32
CA ASP A 12 6.02 -0.46 -15.58
C ASP A 12 7.24 -0.50 -16.52
N PRO A 13 7.61 0.62 -17.19
CA PRO A 13 8.63 0.63 -18.26
C PRO A 13 10.03 0.16 -17.86
N LEU A 14 10.36 0.33 -16.58
CA LEU A 14 11.65 -0.06 -16.00
C LEU A 14 11.54 -1.31 -15.10
N LEU A 15 10.39 -1.97 -15.13
CA LEU A 15 10.14 -3.25 -14.47
C LEU A 15 10.42 -3.18 -12.96
N LEU A 16 9.91 -2.14 -12.29
CA LEU A 16 9.95 -1.98 -10.82
C LEU A 16 9.53 -3.28 -10.13
N ASP A 17 8.50 -3.98 -10.62
CA ASP A 17 8.07 -5.26 -10.05
C ASP A 17 9.20 -6.29 -9.97
N GLN A 18 10.08 -6.33 -10.97
CA GLN A 18 11.24 -7.24 -11.03
C GLN A 18 12.39 -6.79 -10.12
N GLN A 19 12.39 -5.54 -9.67
CA GLN A 19 13.38 -4.98 -8.75
C GLN A 19 13.01 -5.21 -7.28
N LEU A 20 11.75 -5.53 -7.00
CA LEU A 20 11.27 -5.80 -5.65
C LEU A 20 11.64 -7.22 -5.17
N THR A 21 11.75 -7.40 -3.87
CA THR A 21 11.81 -8.72 -3.26
C THR A 21 10.43 -9.40 -3.29
N GLY A 22 10.38 -10.71 -3.01
CA GLY A 22 9.12 -11.44 -2.90
C GLY A 22 8.22 -10.88 -1.78
N GLU A 23 8.82 -10.54 -0.65
CA GLU A 23 8.14 -9.95 0.50
C GLU A 23 7.57 -8.57 0.18
N GLU A 24 8.35 -7.69 -0.47
CA GLU A 24 7.90 -6.36 -0.89
C GLU A 24 6.71 -6.43 -1.85
N ARG A 25 6.73 -7.37 -2.81
CA ARG A 25 5.57 -7.62 -3.69
C ARG A 25 4.35 -8.08 -2.90
N MET A 26 4.50 -9.02 -1.98
CA MET A 26 3.40 -9.49 -1.15
C MET A 26 2.78 -8.37 -0.31
N VAL A 27 3.61 -7.51 0.30
CA VAL A 27 3.15 -6.34 1.07
C VAL A 27 2.39 -5.36 0.17
N ARG A 28 2.94 -5.02 -1.00
CA ARG A 28 2.27 -4.17 -1.98
C ARG A 28 0.91 -4.74 -2.38
N ASP A 29 0.86 -6.01 -2.73
CA ASP A 29 -0.36 -6.65 -3.24
C ASP A 29 -1.43 -6.73 -2.14
N ALA A 30 -1.04 -6.98 -0.89
CA ALA A 30 -1.94 -6.93 0.27
C ALA A 30 -2.49 -5.52 0.52
N ALA A 31 -1.63 -4.49 0.48
CA ALA A 31 -2.04 -3.10 0.61
C ALA A 31 -2.99 -2.70 -0.53
N GLN A 32 -2.68 -3.09 -1.78
CA GLN A 32 -3.52 -2.83 -2.94
C GLN A 32 -4.90 -3.47 -2.78
N ALA A 33 -4.97 -4.75 -2.38
CA ALA A 33 -6.24 -5.46 -2.19
C ALA A 33 -7.14 -4.74 -1.17
N TYR A 34 -6.59 -4.40 0.01
CA TYR A 34 -7.32 -3.63 1.01
C TYR A 34 -7.80 -2.28 0.47
N CYS A 35 -6.92 -1.54 -0.22
CA CYS A 35 -7.25 -0.24 -0.76
C CYS A 35 -8.39 -0.31 -1.78
N GLN A 36 -8.37 -1.28 -2.70
CA GLN A 36 -9.41 -1.43 -3.72
C GLN A 36 -10.72 -1.99 -3.14
N ASP A 37 -10.66 -2.91 -2.19
CA ASP A 37 -11.85 -3.56 -1.63
C ASP A 37 -12.55 -2.72 -0.55
N LYS A 38 -11.78 -1.93 0.22
CA LYS A 38 -12.28 -1.26 1.43
C LYS A 38 -12.22 0.26 1.35
N LEU A 39 -11.15 0.86 0.81
CA LEU A 39 -11.02 2.32 0.76
C LEU A 39 -11.71 2.92 -0.48
N GLN A 40 -11.50 2.32 -1.64
CA GLN A 40 -12.04 2.81 -2.92
C GLN A 40 -13.57 3.00 -2.91
N PRO A 41 -14.38 2.11 -2.31
CA PRO A 41 -15.84 2.33 -2.25
C PRO A 41 -16.26 3.45 -1.31
N ARG A 42 -15.42 3.82 -0.33
CA ARG A 42 -15.73 4.83 0.70
C ARG A 42 -15.39 6.25 0.27
N VAL A 43 -14.37 6.41 -0.57
CA VAL A 43 -13.70 7.70 -0.84
C VAL A 43 -14.65 8.79 -1.34
N LEU A 44 -15.59 8.47 -2.24
CA LEU A 44 -16.43 9.50 -2.86
C LEU A 44 -17.37 10.18 -1.86
N GLU A 45 -18.02 9.40 -1.00
CA GLU A 45 -18.91 9.95 0.04
C GLU A 45 -18.11 10.54 1.20
N ALA A 46 -16.99 9.92 1.58
CA ALA A 46 -16.10 10.43 2.61
C ALA A 46 -15.58 11.82 2.24
N PHE A 47 -15.04 11.99 1.02
CA PHE A 47 -14.53 13.24 0.53
C PHE A 47 -15.62 14.31 0.39
N ARG A 48 -16.77 13.95 -0.22
CA ARG A 48 -17.87 14.91 -0.46
C ARG A 48 -18.45 15.47 0.84
N ASN A 49 -18.55 14.64 1.87
CA ASN A 49 -19.21 15.01 3.13
C ASN A 49 -18.20 15.37 4.24
N GLU A 50 -16.89 15.42 3.93
CA GLU A 50 -15.83 15.73 4.89
C GLU A 50 -15.86 14.80 6.12
N THR A 51 -16.06 13.51 5.88
CA THR A 51 -16.12 12.49 6.94
C THR A 51 -15.07 11.40 6.73
N THR A 52 -14.67 10.78 7.84
CA THR A 52 -13.80 9.61 7.84
C THR A 52 -14.36 8.55 8.76
N ASP A 53 -14.36 7.30 8.31
CA ASP A 53 -14.72 6.15 9.13
C ASP A 53 -13.54 5.75 10.07
N PRO A 54 -13.68 5.87 11.40
CA PRO A 54 -12.60 5.52 12.34
C PRO A 54 -12.22 4.03 12.34
N SER A 55 -13.06 3.16 11.78
CA SER A 55 -12.75 1.72 11.66
C SER A 55 -11.54 1.46 10.75
N ILE A 56 -11.24 2.37 9.81
CA ILE A 56 -10.10 2.29 8.88
C ILE A 56 -8.77 2.10 9.64
N PHE A 57 -8.59 2.75 10.80
CA PHE A 57 -7.38 2.55 11.60
C PHE A 57 -7.25 1.12 12.12
N ARG A 58 -8.36 0.50 12.55
CA ARG A 58 -8.32 -0.89 13.04
C ARG A 58 -8.07 -1.85 11.89
N GLU A 59 -8.76 -1.66 10.76
CA GLU A 59 -8.56 -2.46 9.54
C GLU A 59 -7.10 -2.39 9.07
N MET A 60 -6.51 -1.19 8.99
CA MET A 60 -5.09 -1.02 8.63
C MET A 60 -4.14 -1.66 9.65
N GLY A 61 -4.44 -1.55 10.95
CA GLY A 61 -3.64 -2.17 12.02
C GLY A 61 -3.65 -3.70 11.98
N GLU A 62 -4.81 -4.31 11.76
CA GLU A 62 -4.96 -5.77 11.63
C GLU A 62 -4.18 -6.34 10.44
N LEU A 63 -4.00 -5.53 9.40
CA LEU A 63 -3.22 -5.90 8.20
C LEU A 63 -1.73 -5.53 8.31
N GLY A 64 -1.28 -4.92 9.41
CA GLY A 64 0.11 -4.49 9.58
C GLY A 64 0.50 -3.31 8.69
N LEU A 65 -0.43 -2.45 8.31
CA LEU A 65 -0.15 -1.26 7.48
C LEU A 65 0.21 -0.02 8.32
N LEU A 66 0.11 -0.09 9.65
CA LEU A 66 0.47 0.97 10.58
C LEU A 66 1.80 0.68 11.28
N GLY A 67 2.64 1.69 11.43
CA GLY A 67 4.02 1.55 11.90
C GLY A 67 4.80 0.44 11.17
N PRO A 68 4.88 0.40 9.82
CA PRO A 68 5.44 -0.75 9.12
C PRO A 68 6.87 -1.10 9.51
N THR A 69 7.67 -0.10 9.91
CA THR A 69 9.09 -0.29 10.30
C THR A 69 9.28 -0.57 11.78
N ILE A 70 8.19 -0.60 12.57
CA ILE A 70 8.24 -0.88 13.99
C ILE A 70 8.52 -2.38 14.22
N PRO A 71 9.49 -2.75 15.07
CA PRO A 71 9.81 -4.14 15.36
C PRO A 71 8.63 -4.97 15.89
N GLU A 72 8.60 -6.25 15.56
CA GLU A 72 7.58 -7.22 16.02
C GLU A 72 7.42 -7.29 17.54
N GLN A 73 8.50 -7.11 18.31
CA GLN A 73 8.45 -7.07 19.77
C GLN A 73 7.54 -5.96 20.33
N TYR A 74 7.21 -4.95 19.52
CA TYR A 74 6.30 -3.86 19.86
C TYR A 74 4.95 -3.95 19.13
N GLY A 75 4.68 -5.07 18.44
CA GLY A 75 3.43 -5.30 17.71
C GLY A 75 3.39 -4.70 16.30
N GLY A 76 4.51 -4.16 15.79
CA GLY A 76 4.64 -3.77 14.38
C GLY A 76 5.04 -4.96 13.49
N PRO A 77 5.05 -4.81 12.16
CA PRO A 77 5.37 -5.89 11.25
C PRO A 77 6.87 -5.99 10.91
N GLY A 78 7.72 -5.09 11.41
CA GLY A 78 9.18 -5.16 11.23
C GLY A 78 9.67 -5.04 9.77
N LEU A 79 8.90 -4.41 8.90
CA LEU A 79 9.16 -4.27 7.47
C LEU A 79 10.22 -3.20 7.15
N ASN A 80 10.74 -3.25 5.93
CA ASN A 80 11.72 -2.27 5.44
C ASN A 80 11.06 -0.99 4.88
N TYR A 81 11.88 0.03 4.62
CA TYR A 81 11.39 1.32 4.09
C TYR A 81 10.85 1.24 2.66
N VAL A 82 11.28 0.26 1.85
CA VAL A 82 10.71 0.04 0.51
C VAL A 82 9.26 -0.41 0.64
N SER A 83 9.00 -1.37 1.53
CA SER A 83 7.66 -1.87 1.87
C SER A 83 6.78 -0.73 2.40
N TYR A 84 7.31 0.11 3.29
CA TYR A 84 6.57 1.30 3.74
C TYR A 84 6.20 2.24 2.56
N GLY A 85 7.15 2.51 1.66
CA GLY A 85 6.89 3.30 0.46
C GLY A 85 5.84 2.69 -0.48
N LEU A 86 5.86 1.36 -0.63
CA LEU A 86 4.87 0.63 -1.43
C LEU A 86 3.47 0.69 -0.82
N ILE A 87 3.35 0.53 0.50
CA ILE A 87 2.08 0.70 1.22
C ILE A 87 1.55 2.13 0.98
N ALA A 88 2.40 3.14 1.19
CA ALA A 88 2.01 4.54 0.99
C ALA A 88 1.54 4.81 -0.45
N ARG A 89 2.24 4.24 -1.46
CA ARG A 89 1.87 4.33 -2.88
C ARG A 89 0.49 3.74 -3.14
N GLU A 90 0.16 2.59 -2.58
CA GLU A 90 -1.15 1.94 -2.81
C GLU A 90 -2.29 2.63 -2.05
N VAL A 91 -2.04 3.14 -0.84
CA VAL A 91 -3.04 3.91 -0.09
C VAL A 91 -3.34 5.25 -0.76
N GLU A 92 -2.30 5.99 -1.16
CA GLU A 92 -2.47 7.29 -1.82
C GLU A 92 -3.00 7.19 -3.26
N ARG A 93 -2.86 6.01 -3.90
CA ARG A 93 -3.55 5.73 -5.16
C ARG A 93 -5.06 5.91 -5.03
N VAL A 94 -5.63 5.67 -3.83
CA VAL A 94 -7.04 5.92 -3.54
C VAL A 94 -7.26 7.38 -3.13
N ASP A 95 -6.60 7.82 -2.06
CA ASP A 95 -6.73 9.19 -1.55
C ASP A 95 -5.57 9.61 -0.64
N SER A 96 -5.10 10.85 -0.80
CA SER A 96 -4.02 11.43 0.00
C SER A 96 -4.38 11.62 1.48
N GLY A 97 -5.66 11.78 1.82
CA GLY A 97 -6.16 11.85 3.19
C GLY A 97 -5.98 10.53 3.93
N TYR A 98 -6.27 9.40 3.29
CA TYR A 98 -6.00 8.07 3.85
C TYR A 98 -4.51 7.86 4.12
N ARG A 99 -3.64 8.22 3.16
CA ARG A 99 -2.20 8.13 3.35
C ARG A 99 -1.71 9.07 4.44
N SER A 100 -2.33 10.24 4.61
CA SER A 100 -1.99 11.18 5.70
C SER A 100 -2.25 10.61 7.08
N MET A 101 -3.40 9.94 7.27
CA MET A 101 -3.72 9.27 8.52
C MET A 101 -2.74 8.14 8.84
N MET A 102 -2.40 7.34 7.83
CA MET A 102 -1.39 6.28 7.96
C MET A 102 -0.01 6.86 8.33
N SER A 103 0.44 7.92 7.65
CA SER A 103 1.75 8.54 7.89
C SER A 103 1.89 9.13 9.29
N VAL A 104 0.84 9.76 9.84
CA VAL A 104 0.87 10.31 11.21
C VAL A 104 0.98 9.20 12.27
N GLN A 105 0.45 8.02 11.97
CA GLN A 105 0.41 6.88 12.88
C GLN A 105 1.65 5.95 12.76
N SER A 106 2.55 6.25 11.83
CA SER A 106 3.72 5.42 11.50
C SER A 106 4.94 5.65 12.40
#